data_AF-A0A7C4JQQ2-F1
#
_entry.id   AF-A0A7C4JQQ2-F1
#
_cell.length_a   1.000
_cell.length_b   1.000
_cell.length_c   1.000
_cell.angle_alpha   90.00
_cell.angle_beta   90.00
_cell.angle_gamma   90.00
#
_symmetry.space_group_name_H-M   'P 1'
#
loop_
_entity.id
_entity.type
_entity.pdbx_description
1 polymer ?
#
loop_
_entity_poly.entity_id
_entity_poly.type
_entity_poly.pdbx_seq_one_letter_code
_entity_poly.pdbx_strand_id
1 'polypeptide(L)'
;MKKFRKILLLSLWFLVFSFSIACAEGRLYLVSTGVGDLDNLTLRAYEVIKKADVVFCSKWTCERVKDLIKGKEIYDAGFGIFHLFYRKDKETPSSEIKAHEFNIEEKKKELEKITKIIREAVKQGKIVAVLEDGDPTIYGPHIWYMEAFKDLNPEIIPGVSCFNAANAAIKRSITGGKARSVNPCFWVF
;
A
#
# COMPACT_ATOMS: atom_id res chain seq x y z
N MET A 1 -16.38 12.71 56.17
CA MET A 1 -15.06 12.43 55.53
C MET A 1 -14.99 11.13 54.71
N LYS A 2 -15.55 9.98 55.15
CA LYS A 2 -15.44 8.70 54.39
C LYS A 2 -16.21 8.66 53.05
N LYS A 3 -17.35 9.35 52.93
CA LYS A 3 -18.15 9.44 51.68
C LYS A 3 -17.44 10.23 50.57
N PHE A 4 -16.75 11.32 50.92
CA PHE A 4 -16.05 12.18 49.96
C PHE A 4 -14.82 11.50 49.34
N ARG A 5 -14.09 10.72 50.15
CA ARG A 5 -12.96 9.88 49.68
C ARG A 5 -13.41 8.79 48.69
N LYS A 6 -14.59 8.20 48.88
CA LYS A 6 -15.16 7.20 47.95
C LYS A 6 -15.55 7.81 46.61
N ILE A 7 -16.11 9.02 46.60
CA ILE A 7 -16.49 9.74 45.37
C ILE A 7 -15.24 10.14 44.57
N LEU A 8 -14.20 10.62 45.25
CA LEU A 8 -12.93 10.98 44.62
C LEU A 8 -12.20 9.76 44.04
N LEU A 9 -12.29 8.60 44.71
CA LEU A 9 -11.73 7.34 44.21
C LEU A 9 -12.53 6.78 43.02
N LEU A 10 -13.86 6.89 43.01
CA LEU A 10 -14.68 6.49 41.86
C LEU A 10 -14.46 7.39 40.64
N SER A 11 -14.30 8.71 40.83
CA SER A 11 -14.01 9.63 39.72
C SER A 11 -12.61 9.41 39.14
N LEU A 12 -11.62 9.07 39.99
CA LEU A 12 -10.28 8.71 39.55
C LEU A 12 -10.28 7.36 38.79
N TRP A 13 -11.13 6.41 39.20
CA TRP A 13 -11.28 5.13 38.53
C TRP A 13 -11.96 5.28 37.16
N PHE A 14 -12.97 6.15 37.04
CA PHE A 14 -13.59 6.51 35.75
C PHE A 14 -12.61 7.26 34.82
N LEU A 15 -11.76 8.15 35.36
CA LEU A 15 -10.77 8.86 34.56
C LEU A 15 -9.68 7.92 34.02
N VAL A 16 -9.23 6.94 34.82
CA VAL A 16 -8.26 5.92 34.41
C VAL A 16 -8.88 4.94 33.40
N PHE A 17 -10.18 4.62 33.53
CA PHE A 17 -10.88 3.73 32.59
C PHE A 17 -11.11 4.40 31.22
N SER A 18 -11.43 5.70 31.18
CA SER A 18 -11.59 6.46 29.94
C SER A 18 -10.28 6.69 29.18
N PHE A 19 -9.12 6.63 29.85
CA PHE A 19 -7.82 6.82 29.19
C PHE A 19 -7.33 5.56 28.45
N SER A 20 -7.96 4.40 28.68
CA SER A 20 -7.46 3.11 28.21
C SER A 20 -8.10 2.59 26.92
N ILE A 21 -8.91 3.40 26.22
CA ILE A 21 -9.50 3.04 24.92
C ILE A 21 -9.44 4.24 23.96
N ALA A 22 -8.27 4.86 23.81
CA ALA A 22 -7.91 5.41 22.51
C ALA A 22 -7.44 4.23 21.68
N CYS A 23 -8.39 3.46 21.13
CA CYS A 23 -8.06 2.43 20.16
C CYS A 23 -7.37 3.16 19.01
N ALA A 24 -6.10 2.84 18.73
CA ALA A 24 -5.39 3.45 17.61
C ALA A 24 -6.26 3.29 16.36
N GLU A 25 -6.49 4.38 15.63
CA GLU A 25 -7.31 4.32 14.42
C GLU A 25 -6.51 3.56 13.37
N GLY A 26 -7.00 2.38 12.96
CA GLY A 26 -6.34 1.58 11.94
C GLY A 26 -6.27 2.33 10.62
N ARG A 27 -5.19 2.13 9.86
CA ARG A 27 -4.94 2.87 8.62
C ARG A 27 -4.43 1.94 7.53
N LEU A 28 -4.85 2.22 6.29
CA LEU A 28 -4.36 1.54 5.09
C LEU A 28 -3.53 2.53 4.27
N TYR A 29 -2.30 2.13 3.94
CA TYR A 29 -1.39 2.91 3.11
C TYR A 29 -1.02 2.13 1.85
N LEU A 30 -0.94 2.84 0.72
CA LEU A 30 -0.26 2.39 -0.48
C LEU A 30 1.09 3.12 -0.57
N VAL A 31 2.18 2.38 -0.45
CA VAL A 31 3.50 2.94 -0.14
C VAL A 31 4.48 2.65 -1.25
N SER A 32 4.99 3.72 -1.88
CA SER A 32 6.15 3.63 -2.74
C SER A 32 7.36 3.12 -1.96
N THR A 33 8.05 2.15 -2.54
CA THR A 33 9.35 1.67 -2.08
C THR A 33 10.51 2.17 -2.95
N GLY A 34 10.25 3.19 -3.77
CA GLY A 34 11.18 3.72 -4.75
C GLY A 34 11.55 2.70 -5.83
N VAL A 35 12.52 3.05 -6.66
CA VAL A 35 13.06 2.19 -7.72
C VAL A 35 14.49 1.78 -7.40
N GLY A 36 14.84 0.53 -7.68
CA GLY A 36 16.22 0.05 -7.52
C GLY A 36 16.61 -0.03 -6.05
N ASP A 37 17.55 0.80 -5.61
CA ASP A 37 18.14 0.76 -4.28
C ASP A 37 17.25 1.40 -3.19
N LEU A 38 17.47 1.00 -1.94
CA LEU A 38 16.72 1.49 -0.77
C LEU A 38 16.90 2.99 -0.50
N ASP A 39 17.93 3.63 -1.05
CA ASP A 39 18.13 5.08 -0.93
C ASP A 39 17.10 5.90 -1.73
N ASN A 40 16.32 5.26 -2.61
CA ASN A 40 15.18 5.85 -3.31
C ASN A 40 13.88 5.82 -2.48
N LEU A 41 13.90 5.26 -1.27
CA LEU A 41 12.78 5.39 -0.34
C LEU A 41 12.63 6.84 0.14
N THR A 42 11.40 7.33 0.15
CA THR A 42 11.11 8.58 0.85
C THR A 42 11.14 8.34 2.36
N LEU A 43 11.51 9.38 3.13
CA LEU A 43 11.47 9.30 4.60
C LEU A 43 10.06 8.93 5.10
N ARG A 44 9.02 9.43 4.43
CA ARG A 44 7.63 9.10 4.75
C ARG A 44 7.32 7.62 4.53
N ALA A 45 7.77 7.05 3.42
CA ALA A 45 7.61 5.62 3.14
C ALA A 45 8.34 4.77 4.18
N TYR A 46 9.60 5.11 4.49
CA TYR A 46 10.38 4.43 5.52
C TYR A 46 9.64 4.41 6.87
N GLU A 47 9.13 5.55 7.33
CA GLU A 47 8.40 5.67 8.59
C GLU A 47 7.10 4.86 8.61
N VAL A 48 6.34 4.85 7.52
CA VAL A 48 5.11 4.07 7.41
C VAL A 48 5.41 2.57 7.43
N ILE A 49 6.40 2.10 6.67
CA ILE A 49 6.81 0.68 6.65
C ILE A 49 7.24 0.23 8.05
N LYS A 50 8.01 1.08 8.75
CA LYS A 50 8.47 0.78 10.11
C LYS A 50 7.32 0.60 11.10
N LYS A 51 6.30 1.46 11.01
CA LYS A 51 5.12 1.47 11.88
C LYS A 51 4.07 0.43 11.48
N ALA A 52 4.09 -0.08 10.26
CA ALA A 52 3.14 -1.06 9.78
C ALA A 52 3.19 -2.34 10.63
N ASP A 53 2.03 -2.91 10.92
CA ASP A 53 1.89 -4.23 11.55
C ASP A 53 1.73 -5.32 10.49
N VAL A 54 1.02 -4.97 9.41
CA VAL A 54 0.73 -5.85 8.28
C VAL A 54 1.30 -5.23 7.01
N VAL A 55 2.02 -6.04 6.23
CA VAL A 55 2.67 -5.62 4.99
C VAL A 55 2.22 -6.53 3.85
N PHE A 56 1.76 -5.92 2.76
CA PHE A 56 1.51 -6.58 1.49
C PHE A 56 2.63 -6.21 0.53
N CYS A 57 3.39 -7.17 0.00
CA CYS A 57 4.47 -6.90 -0.94
C CYS A 57 4.69 -8.06 -1.93
N SER A 58 5.25 -7.76 -3.09
CA SER A 58 5.75 -8.80 -4.00
C SER A 58 6.98 -9.48 -3.38
N LYS A 59 7.31 -10.72 -3.78
CA LYS A 59 8.51 -11.42 -3.30
C LYS A 59 9.78 -10.58 -3.44
N TRP A 60 9.93 -9.86 -4.56
CA TRP A 60 11.10 -9.02 -4.82
C TRP A 60 11.14 -7.79 -3.91
N THR A 61 10.00 -7.10 -3.77
CA THR A 61 9.87 -5.95 -2.88
C THR A 61 10.14 -6.35 -1.42
N CYS A 62 9.58 -7.47 -0.96
CA CYS A 62 9.78 -7.96 0.41
C CYS A 62 11.26 -8.27 0.69
N GLU A 63 11.99 -8.87 -0.26
CA GLU A 63 13.43 -9.12 -0.09
C GLU A 63 14.22 -7.82 0.03
N ARG A 64 13.87 -6.81 -0.77
CA ARG A 64 14.55 -5.50 -0.74
C ARG A 64 14.36 -4.79 0.60
N VAL A 65 13.17 -4.82 1.17
CA VAL A 65 12.86 -4.16 2.46
C VAL A 65 12.92 -5.10 3.67
N LYS A 66 13.54 -6.28 3.54
CA LYS A 66 13.49 -7.35 4.55
C LYS A 66 13.81 -6.92 5.98
N ASP A 67 14.77 -6.02 6.14
CA ASP A 67 15.20 -5.52 7.45
C ASP A 67 14.14 -4.61 8.08
N LEU A 68 13.35 -3.90 7.27
CA LEU A 68 12.26 -3.02 7.72
C LEU A 68 11.01 -3.81 8.09
N ILE A 69 10.78 -4.97 7.45
CA ILE A 69 9.57 -5.77 7.61
C ILE A 69 9.74 -6.96 8.56
N LYS A 70 10.91 -7.09 9.20
CA LYS A 70 11.21 -8.18 10.14
C LYS A 70 10.20 -8.19 11.30
N GLY A 71 9.60 -9.35 11.55
CA GLY A 71 8.63 -9.57 12.64
C GLY A 71 7.22 -9.06 12.36
N LYS A 72 6.92 -8.62 11.13
CA LYS A 72 5.58 -8.18 10.70
C LYS A 72 4.81 -9.32 10.04
N GLU A 73 3.49 -9.17 9.96
CA GLU A 73 2.65 -10.06 9.16
C GLU A 73 2.83 -9.72 7.67
N ILE A 74 3.29 -10.66 6.86
CA ILE A 74 3.62 -10.43 5.44
C ILE A 74 2.69 -11.25 4.56
N TYR A 75 2.09 -10.58 3.57
CA TYR A 75 1.21 -11.19 2.57
C TYR A 75 1.62 -10.77 1.16
N ASP A 76 1.23 -11.57 0.16
CA ASP A 76 1.37 -11.19 -1.24
C ASP A 76 0.34 -10.11 -1.58
N ALA A 77 0.78 -8.98 -2.15
CA ALA A 77 -0.10 -7.88 -2.58
C ALA A 77 -0.99 -8.26 -3.77
N GLY A 78 -0.61 -9.28 -4.53
CA GLY A 78 -1.36 -9.81 -5.64
C GLY A 78 -1.47 -8.86 -6.83
N PHE A 79 -2.07 -9.37 -7.91
CA PHE A 79 -2.45 -8.58 -9.09
C PHE A 79 -3.95 -8.71 -9.37
N GLY A 80 -4.68 -9.49 -8.58
CA GLY A 80 -6.12 -9.71 -8.78
C GLY A 80 -6.93 -8.41 -8.74
N ILE A 81 -6.62 -7.50 -7.82
CA ILE A 81 -7.31 -6.21 -7.70
C ILE A 81 -7.10 -5.37 -8.97
N PHE A 82 -5.86 -5.24 -9.45
CA PHE A 82 -5.57 -4.57 -10.73
C PHE A 82 -6.43 -5.15 -11.86
N HIS A 83 -6.44 -6.46 -11.97
CA HIS A 83 -7.16 -7.19 -13.00
C HIS A 83 -8.67 -7.03 -12.98
N LEU A 84 -9.28 -6.95 -11.79
CA LEU A 84 -10.72 -6.78 -11.63
C LEU A 84 -11.17 -5.33 -11.91
N PHE A 85 -10.37 -4.35 -11.52
CA PHE A 85 -10.75 -2.94 -11.62
C PHE A 85 -10.29 -2.27 -12.93
N TYR A 86 -9.08 -2.58 -13.42
CA TYR A 86 -8.56 -2.04 -14.68
C TYR A 86 -9.32 -2.55 -15.91
N ARG A 87 -9.83 -3.79 -15.88
CA ARG A 87 -10.55 -4.41 -17.01
C ARG A 87 -12.07 -4.31 -16.91
N LYS A 88 -12.61 -3.60 -15.92
CA LYS A 88 -14.07 -3.51 -15.68
C LYS A 88 -14.86 -3.08 -16.93
N ASP A 89 -14.22 -2.29 -17.81
CA ASP A 89 -14.85 -1.72 -19.01
C ASP A 89 -14.36 -2.33 -20.34
N LYS A 90 -13.43 -3.30 -20.32
CA LYS A 90 -12.90 -3.93 -21.54
C LYS A 90 -13.47 -5.34 -21.71
N GLU A 91 -14.65 -5.42 -22.34
CA GLU A 91 -15.32 -6.69 -22.69
C GLU A 91 -14.53 -7.58 -23.67
N THR A 92 -13.42 -7.11 -24.25
CA THR A 92 -12.61 -7.89 -25.18
C THR A 92 -11.12 -7.65 -24.98
N PRO A 93 -10.31 -8.72 -24.79
CA PRO A 93 -8.87 -8.63 -24.99
C PRO A 93 -8.60 -8.24 -26.45
N SER A 94 -7.83 -7.18 -26.66
CA SER A 94 -7.25 -6.91 -27.98
C SER A 94 -6.52 -8.16 -28.46
N SER A 95 -6.81 -8.55 -29.70
CA SER A 95 -6.57 -9.84 -30.36
C SER A 95 -5.12 -10.35 -30.44
N GLU A 96 -4.16 -9.76 -29.73
CA GLU A 96 -2.74 -10.08 -29.88
C GLU A 96 -2.10 -10.74 -28.65
N ILE A 97 -2.86 -10.93 -27.57
CA ILE A 97 -2.30 -11.49 -26.33
C ILE A 97 -3.10 -12.74 -26.00
N LYS A 98 -2.44 -13.89 -26.13
CA LYS A 98 -2.94 -15.13 -25.52
C LYS A 98 -3.06 -14.86 -24.04
N ALA A 99 -4.30 -14.64 -23.59
CA ALA A 99 -4.63 -14.56 -22.19
C ALA A 99 -4.05 -15.81 -21.53
N HIS A 100 -2.95 -15.66 -20.77
CA HIS A 100 -2.78 -16.53 -19.62
C HIS A 100 -4.10 -16.44 -18.87
N GLU A 101 -4.78 -17.59 -18.82
CA GLU A 101 -6.20 -17.77 -18.61
C GLU A 101 -6.70 -16.86 -17.48
N PHE A 102 -7.34 -15.76 -17.85
CA PHE A 102 -7.84 -14.78 -16.89
C PHE A 102 -9.04 -15.39 -16.17
N ASN A 103 -8.77 -16.12 -15.08
CA ASN A 103 -9.81 -16.74 -14.28
C ASN A 103 -10.38 -15.71 -13.30
N ILE A 104 -11.53 -15.12 -13.67
CA ILE A 104 -12.25 -14.14 -12.86
C ILE A 104 -12.55 -14.67 -11.46
N GLU A 105 -12.91 -15.95 -11.35
CA GLU A 105 -13.30 -16.56 -10.07
C GLU A 105 -12.11 -16.68 -9.13
N GLU A 106 -10.94 -17.04 -9.65
CA GLU A 106 -9.70 -17.05 -8.89
C GLU A 106 -9.33 -15.65 -8.39
N LYS A 107 -9.44 -14.64 -9.25
CA LYS A 107 -9.15 -13.24 -8.87
C LYS A 107 -10.12 -12.67 -7.85
N LYS A 108 -11.39 -13.07 -7.90
CA LYS A 108 -12.37 -12.73 -6.85
C LYS A 108 -11.99 -13.36 -5.51
N LYS A 109 -11.60 -14.64 -5.49
CA LYS A 109 -11.14 -15.31 -4.26
C LYS A 109 -9.88 -14.66 -3.68
N GLU A 110 -8.94 -14.26 -4.53
CA GLU A 110 -7.74 -13.48 -4.14
C GLU A 110 -8.15 -12.16 -3.48
N LEU A 111 -9.05 -11.39 -4.10
CA LEU A 111 -9.59 -10.14 -3.55
C LEU A 111 -10.31 -10.36 -2.22
N GLU A 112 -11.16 -11.39 -2.10
CA GLU A 112 -11.87 -11.71 -0.86
C GLU A 112 -10.91 -11.99 0.30
N LYS A 113 -9.85 -12.77 0.03
CA LYS A 113 -8.80 -13.07 1.01
C LYS A 113 -8.09 -11.81 1.47
N ILE A 114 -7.63 -10.96 0.53
CA ILE A 114 -6.95 -9.70 0.83
C ILE A 114 -7.91 -8.78 1.62
N THR A 115 -9.16 -8.66 1.18
CA THR A 115 -10.18 -7.84 1.82
C THR A 115 -10.41 -8.23 3.26
N LYS A 116 -10.52 -9.53 3.54
CA LYS A 116 -10.69 -10.03 4.91
C LYS A 116 -9.52 -9.65 5.81
N ILE A 117 -8.29 -9.84 5.34
CA ILE A 117 -7.08 -9.53 6.12
C ILE A 117 -7.00 -8.03 6.42
N ILE A 118 -7.15 -7.19 5.39
CA ILE A 118 -7.03 -5.73 5.52
C ILE A 118 -8.09 -5.18 6.48
N ARG A 119 -9.36 -5.57 6.27
CA ARG A 119 -10.47 -5.04 7.08
C ARG A 119 -10.36 -5.48 8.54
N GLU A 120 -9.95 -6.72 8.79
CA GLU A 120 -9.75 -7.20 10.15
C GLU A 120 -8.57 -6.49 10.84
N ALA A 121 -7.45 -6.30 10.13
CA ALA A 121 -6.31 -5.55 10.66
C ALA A 121 -6.67 -4.10 10.98
N VAL A 122 -7.33 -3.39 10.06
CA VAL A 122 -7.76 -2.00 10.28
C VAL A 122 -8.77 -1.90 11.43
N LYS A 123 -9.71 -2.85 11.53
CA LYS A 123 -10.66 -2.92 12.66
C LYS A 123 -9.96 -3.12 14.02
N GLN A 124 -8.84 -3.84 14.04
CA GLN A 124 -8.00 -4.02 15.22
C GLN A 124 -7.10 -2.81 15.53
N GLY A 125 -7.20 -1.72 14.76
CA GLY A 125 -6.37 -0.54 14.93
C GLY A 125 -4.95 -0.68 14.36
N LYS A 126 -4.69 -1.71 13.56
CA LYS A 126 -3.38 -1.96 12.96
C LYS A 126 -3.13 -1.04 11.76
N ILE A 127 -1.86 -0.77 11.51
CA ILE A 127 -1.39 -0.11 10.30
C ILE A 127 -1.10 -1.18 9.24
N VAL A 128 -1.73 -1.04 8.09
CA VAL A 128 -1.54 -1.89 6.91
C VAL A 128 -0.80 -1.10 5.84
N ALA A 129 0.30 -1.63 5.32
CA ALA A 129 1.06 -1.04 4.23
C ALA A 129 1.10 -1.99 3.02
N VAL A 130 0.56 -1.55 1.88
CA VAL A 130 0.71 -2.19 0.58
C VAL A 130 1.92 -1.56 -0.10
N LEU A 131 2.96 -2.34 -0.33
CA LEU A 131 4.22 -1.86 -0.89
C LEU A 131 4.25 -2.06 -2.40
N GLU A 132 4.67 -1.02 -3.09
CA GLU A 132 4.76 -0.98 -4.54
C GLU A 132 6.11 -0.40 -4.96
N ASP A 133 6.70 -0.98 -6.00
CA ASP A 133 7.96 -0.51 -6.57
C ASP A 133 7.71 0.68 -7.51
N GLY A 134 8.64 1.64 -7.54
CA GLY A 134 8.47 2.88 -8.28
C GLY A 134 7.50 3.83 -7.56
N ASP A 135 6.58 4.45 -8.29
CA ASP A 135 5.56 5.33 -7.70
C ASP A 135 4.15 4.75 -7.94
N PRO A 136 3.29 4.62 -6.91
CA PRO A 136 1.96 4.06 -7.05
C PRO A 136 1.05 4.75 -8.06
N THR A 137 1.29 6.04 -8.33
CA THR A 137 0.46 6.83 -9.24
C THR A 137 0.99 6.86 -10.67
N ILE A 138 2.17 6.26 -10.93
CA ILE A 138 2.79 6.18 -12.26
C ILE A 138 2.81 4.71 -12.69
N TYR A 139 1.74 4.29 -13.37
CA TYR A 139 1.54 2.92 -13.89
C TYR A 139 1.54 1.80 -12.82
N GLY A 140 1.36 2.15 -11.55
CA GLY A 140 1.31 1.18 -10.46
C GLY A 140 0.06 0.28 -10.50
N PRO A 141 0.18 -1.05 -10.59
CA PRO A 141 -0.97 -1.96 -10.50
C PRO A 141 -1.72 -1.88 -9.16
N HIS A 142 -1.08 -1.48 -8.06
CA HIS A 142 -1.74 -1.47 -6.75
C HIS A 142 -2.55 -0.20 -6.48
N ILE A 143 -2.56 0.78 -7.39
CA ILE A 143 -3.42 1.97 -7.29
C ILE A 143 -4.91 1.63 -7.09
N TRP A 144 -5.35 0.48 -7.61
CA TRP A 144 -6.74 0.01 -7.50
C TRP A 144 -7.15 -0.39 -6.08
N TYR A 145 -6.21 -0.51 -5.13
CA TYR A 145 -6.53 -0.59 -3.71
C TYR A 145 -7.27 0.66 -3.22
N MET A 146 -7.04 1.83 -3.83
CA MET A 146 -7.74 3.05 -3.47
C MET A 146 -9.23 2.97 -3.78
N GLU A 147 -9.60 2.29 -4.87
CA GLU A 147 -10.99 2.06 -5.25
C GLU A 147 -11.60 0.90 -4.43
N ALA A 148 -10.87 -0.22 -4.29
CA ALA A 148 -11.35 -1.40 -3.58
C ALA A 148 -11.61 -1.16 -2.07
N PHE A 149 -10.87 -0.23 -1.47
CA PHE A 149 -10.94 0.09 -0.04
C PHE A 149 -11.26 1.56 0.21
N LYS A 150 -11.94 2.23 -0.72
CA LYS A 150 -12.28 3.67 -0.63
C LYS A 150 -12.95 4.06 0.69
N ASP A 151 -13.77 3.18 1.24
CA ASP A 151 -14.46 3.37 2.52
C ASP A 151 -13.52 3.43 3.73
N LEU A 152 -12.31 2.86 3.62
CA LEU A 152 -11.26 2.95 4.64
C LEU A 152 -10.43 4.24 4.52
N ASN A 153 -10.73 5.09 3.53
CA ASN A 153 -9.98 6.32 3.22
C ASN A 153 -8.45 6.09 3.16
N PRO A 154 -7.97 5.18 2.29
CA PRO A 154 -6.58 4.82 2.23
C PRO A 154 -5.71 5.98 1.74
N GLU A 155 -4.46 5.98 2.16
CA GLU A 155 -3.52 7.06 1.84
C GLU A 155 -2.36 6.58 0.97
N ILE A 156 -2.02 7.37 -0.04
CA ILE A 156 -0.87 7.12 -0.92
C ILE A 156 0.36 7.82 -0.35
N ILE A 157 1.45 7.09 -0.24
CA ILE A 157 2.79 7.60 0.05
C ILE A 157 3.59 7.57 -1.27
N PRO A 158 3.80 8.73 -1.91
CA PRO A 158 4.49 8.79 -3.19
C PRO A 158 5.99 8.52 -3.04
N GLY A 159 6.65 8.28 -4.18
CA GLY A 159 8.11 8.16 -4.21
C GLY A 159 8.71 8.21 -5.60
N VAL A 160 9.93 7.68 -5.73
CA VAL A 160 10.74 7.82 -6.94
C VAL A 160 10.36 6.72 -7.94
N SER A 161 9.69 7.10 -9.03
CA SER A 161 9.42 6.20 -10.14
C SER A 161 10.68 5.92 -10.97
N CYS A 162 10.70 4.77 -11.66
CA CYS A 162 11.68 4.49 -12.70
C CYS A 162 11.69 5.56 -13.80
N PHE A 163 10.57 6.26 -14.03
CA PHE A 163 10.49 7.42 -14.92
C PHE A 163 11.47 8.53 -14.50
N ASN A 164 11.51 8.87 -13.21
CA ASN A 164 12.42 9.88 -12.69
C ASN A 164 13.87 9.37 -12.71
N ALA A 165 14.10 8.16 -12.21
CA ALA A 165 15.44 7.59 -12.11
C ALA A 165 16.11 7.37 -13.47
N ALA A 166 15.36 6.91 -14.49
CA ALA A 166 15.90 6.71 -15.83
C ALA A 166 16.36 8.04 -16.45
N ASN A 167 15.54 9.08 -16.35
CA ASN A 167 15.89 10.41 -16.86
C ASN A 167 17.08 11.02 -16.10
N ALA A 168 17.18 10.80 -14.79
CA ALA A 168 18.34 11.17 -13.99
C ALA A 168 19.62 10.44 -14.44
N ALA A 169 19.54 9.12 -14.67
CA ALA A 169 20.67 8.30 -15.11
C ALA A 169 21.25 8.77 -16.46
N ILE A 170 20.39 9.18 -17.40
CA ILE A 170 20.82 9.72 -18.70
C ILE A 170 21.06 11.24 -18.70
N LYS A 171 20.91 11.89 -17.54
CA LYS A 171 21.05 13.35 -17.33
C LYS A 171 20.19 14.16 -18.31
N ARG A 172 18.94 13.74 -18.51
CA ARG A 172 17.99 14.43 -19.38
C ARG A 172 16.82 14.97 -18.59
N SER A 173 16.47 16.23 -18.88
CA SER A 173 15.20 16.80 -18.47
C SER A 173 14.07 16.22 -19.32
N ILE A 174 12.90 16.05 -18.70
CA ILE A 174 11.65 15.72 -19.40
C ILE A 174 11.07 16.93 -20.16
N THR A 175 11.53 18.14 -19.85
CA THR A 175 11.13 19.40 -20.47
C THR A 175 12.32 20.13 -21.09
N GLY A 176 12.10 20.77 -22.24
CA GLY A 176 13.07 21.65 -22.94
C GLY A 176 13.78 21.02 -24.15
N GLY A 177 14.05 21.83 -25.19
CA GLY A 177 14.91 21.50 -26.35
C GLY A 177 14.56 20.24 -27.16
N LYS A 178 15.53 19.71 -27.93
CA LYS A 178 15.47 18.39 -28.63
C LYS A 178 15.53 17.20 -27.62
N ALA A 179 14.88 17.31 -26.47
CA ALA A 179 14.98 16.29 -25.43
C ALA A 179 14.42 14.96 -25.93
N ARG A 180 15.24 13.91 -25.75
CA ARG A 180 14.81 12.51 -25.80
C ARG A 180 14.66 12.09 -24.33
N SER A 181 13.43 12.07 -23.83
CA SER A 181 13.14 11.49 -22.52
C SER A 181 13.00 9.98 -22.65
N VAL A 182 13.34 9.27 -21.58
CA VAL A 182 12.96 7.86 -21.46
C VAL A 182 11.62 7.87 -20.73
N ASN A 183 10.58 7.45 -21.44
CA ASN A 183 9.39 6.95 -20.79
C ASN A 183 9.62 5.44 -20.61
N PRO A 184 9.99 4.96 -19.42
CA PRO A 184 10.19 3.54 -19.20
C PRO A 184 8.82 2.89 -19.34
N CYS A 185 8.56 2.38 -20.53
CA CYS A 185 7.45 1.51 -20.78
C CYS A 185 7.87 0.14 -20.26
N PHE A 186 7.23 -0.37 -19.21
CA PHE A 186 7.23 -1.82 -18.97
C PHE A 186 5.99 -2.24 -18.19
N TRP A 187 4.94 -2.55 -18.94
CA TRP A 187 4.46 -3.92 -19.19
C TRP A 187 3.85 -3.85 -20.60
N VAL A 188 4.60 -4.31 -21.60
CA VAL A 188 3.99 -4.63 -22.91
C VAL A 188 3.00 -5.74 -22.62
N PHE A 189 1.71 -5.45 -22.80
CA PHE A 189 0.65 -6.42 -22.67
C PHE A 189 0.87 -7.58 -23.64
#